data_AF-A0A7W4TQI8-F1
#
_entry.id   AF-A0A7W4TQI8-F1
#
_cell.length_a   1.000
_cell.length_b   1.000
_cell.length_c   1.000
_cell.angle_alpha   90.00
_cell.angle_beta   90.00
_cell.angle_gamma   90.00
#
_symmetry.space_group_name_H-M   'P 1'
#
loop_
_entity.id
_entity.type
_entity.pdbx_description
1 polymer ?
#
loop_
_entity_poly.entity_id
_entity_poly.type
_entity_poly.pdbx_seq_one_letter_code
_entity_poly.pdbx_strand_id
1 'polypeptide(L)' 'MQSIINGGLTEQITRLDAEGKILSQPDVWDGPLAQTFRDSTWPQTKTALDKVKQELDSLRDQLQRISSDIMSAGGSI' A
#
# COMPACT_ATOMS: atom_id res chain seq x y z
N MET A 1 15.59 -7.26 7.04
CA MET A 1 14.15 -7.48 7.35
C MET A 1 13.41 -6.19 7.64
N GLN A 2 13.91 -5.29 8.49
CA GLN A 2 13.32 -3.95 8.71
C GLN A 2 13.20 -3.11 7.42
N SER A 3 14.11 -3.27 6.45
CA SER A 3 14.12 -2.53 5.18
C SER A 3 13.07 -2.96 4.16
N ILE A 4 12.61 -4.22 4.17
CA ILE A 4 11.50 -4.70 3.32
C ILE A 4 10.16 -4.14 3.85
N ILE A 5 10.09 -3.93 5.16
CA ILE A 5 8.88 -3.58 5.89
C ILE A 5 8.68 -2.06 6.01
N ASN A 6 9.73 -1.25 5.82
CA ASN A 6 9.67 0.20 6.13
C ASN A 6 9.44 1.16 4.96
N GLY A 7 9.30 0.71 3.70
CA GLY A 7 8.92 1.67 2.66
C GLY A 7 8.84 1.18 1.23
N GLY A 8 9.64 0.19 0.82
CA GLY A 8 9.75 -0.17 -0.60
C GLY A 8 8.43 -0.57 -1.26
N LEU A 9 7.60 -1.37 -0.59
CA LEU A 9 6.30 -1.79 -1.10
C LEU A 9 5.24 -0.68 -0.96
N THR A 10 5.20 0.03 0.17
CA THR A 10 4.28 1.16 0.38
C THR A 10 4.50 2.28 -0.65
N GLU A 11 5.76 2.55 -0.99
CA GLU A 11 6.14 3.52 -2.01
C GLU A 11 5.73 3.03 -3.41
N GLN A 12 5.93 1.75 -3.72
CA GLN A 12 5.45 1.15 -4.98
C GLN A 12 3.93 1.23 -5.11
N ILE A 13 3.18 0.93 -4.03
CA ILE A 13 1.72 1.07 -4.00
C ILE A 13 1.30 2.53 -4.22
N THR A 14 2.02 3.47 -3.60
CA THR A 14 1.74 4.91 -3.74
C THR A 14 2.00 5.39 -5.17
N ARG A 15 3.08 4.94 -5.81
CA ARG A 15 3.37 5.23 -7.21
C ARG A 15 2.30 4.66 -8.14
N LEU A 16 1.88 3.42 -7.91
CA LEU A 16 0.83 2.78 -8.69
C LEU A 16 -0.51 3.51 -8.53
N ASP A 17 -0.87 3.98 -7.32
CA ASP A 17 -2.06 4.80 -7.09
C ASP A 17 -2.03 6.11 -7.88
N ALA A 18 -0.87 6.76 -7.94
CA ALA A 18 -0.69 7.99 -8.71
C ALA A 18 -0.85 7.72 -10.22
N GLU A 19 -0.24 6.67 -10.75
CA GLU A 19 -0.37 6.29 -12.16
C GLU A 19 -1.83 5.95 -12.53
N GLY A 20 -2.50 5.13 -11.72
CA GLY A 20 -3.90 4.79 -11.97
C GLY A 20 -4.84 6.01 -11.88
N LYS A 21 -4.55 6.98 -11.01
CA LYS A 21 -5.27 8.27 -10.99
C LYS A 21 -5.05 9.08 -12.26
N ILE A 22 -3.81 9.14 -12.76
CA ILE A 22 -3.48 9.84 -14.01
C ILE A 22 -4.20 9.17 -15.18
N LEU A 23 -4.15 7.84 -15.28
CA LEU A 23 -4.84 7.10 -16.34
C LEU A 23 -6.38 7.14 -16.20
N SER A 24 -6.90 7.47 -15.03
CA SER A 24 -8.33 7.66 -14.81
C SER A 24 -8.84 9.04 -15.23
N GLN A 25 -7.97 9.95 -15.66
CA GLN A 25 -8.35 11.29 -16.10
C GLN A 25 -8.78 11.27 -17.58
N PRO A 26 -10.00 11.73 -17.94
CA PRO A 26 -10.47 11.71 -19.32
C PRO A 26 -9.64 12.58 -20.27
N ASP A 27 -8.99 13.63 -19.75
CA ASP A 27 -8.08 14.51 -20.47
C ASP A 27 -6.72 13.86 -20.77
N VAL A 28 -6.34 12.81 -20.03
CA VAL A 28 -5.10 12.05 -20.22
C VAL A 28 -5.31 10.85 -21.13
N TRP A 29 -6.38 10.09 -20.90
CA TRP A 29 -6.72 8.92 -21.70
C TRP A 29 -8.24 8.75 -21.82
N ASP A 30 -8.73 8.70 -23.06
CA ASP A 30 -10.14 8.54 -23.37
C ASP A 30 -10.45 7.41 -24.37
N GLY A 31 -11.73 7.03 -24.40
CA GLY A 31 -12.29 5.97 -25.25
C GLY A 31 -12.95 4.85 -24.44
N PRO A 32 -13.59 3.88 -25.12
CA PRO A 32 -14.38 2.83 -24.46
C PRO A 32 -13.59 1.97 -23.45
N LEU A 33 -12.31 1.73 -23.73
CA LEU A 33 -11.42 1.01 -22.82
C LEU A 33 -11.02 1.85 -21.59
N ALA A 34 -10.82 3.16 -21.78
CA ALA A 34 -10.54 4.08 -20.68
C ALA A 34 -11.73 4.19 -19.72
N GLN A 35 -12.96 4.20 -20.26
CA GLN A 35 -14.18 4.13 -19.44
C GLN A 35 -14.23 2.83 -18.63
N THR A 36 -14.00 1.68 -19.26
CA THR A 36 -13.97 0.38 -18.56
C THR A 36 -12.92 0.38 -17.43
N PHE A 37 -11.75 0.96 -17.69
CA PHE A 37 -10.70 1.09 -16.70
C PHE A 37 -11.13 1.96 -15.52
N ARG A 38 -11.69 3.16 -15.77
CA ARG A 38 -12.15 4.10 -14.74
C ARG A 38 -13.33 3.56 -13.92
N ASP A 39 -14.27 2.91 -14.59
CA ASP A 39 -15.55 2.53 -13.99
C ASP A 39 -15.43 1.21 -13.20
N SER A 40 -14.48 0.35 -13.56
CA SER A 40 -14.39 -1.01 -13.01
C SER A 40 -12.97 -1.42 -12.61
N THR A 41 -12.03 -1.44 -13.56
CA THR A 41 -10.71 -2.04 -13.34
C THR A 41 -9.90 -1.31 -12.26
N TRP A 42 -9.83 0.02 -12.34
CA TRP A 42 -9.05 0.82 -11.42
C TRP A 42 -9.66 0.86 -10.01
N PRO A 43 -10.97 1.11 -9.81
CA PRO A 43 -11.58 1.05 -8.48
C PRO A 43 -11.37 -0.29 -7.75
N GLN A 44 -11.50 -1.41 -8.46
CA GLN A 44 -11.26 -2.74 -7.88
C GLN A 44 -9.80 -2.93 -7.48
N THR A 45 -8.88 -2.55 -8.36
CA THR A 45 -7.43 -2.63 -8.10
C THR A 45 -7.03 -1.74 -6.93
N LYS A 46 -7.52 -0.49 -6.91
CA LYS A 46 -7.29 0.48 -5.83
C LYS A 46 -7.75 -0.06 -4.47
N THR A 47 -8.93 -0.68 -4.42
CA THR A 47 -9.44 -1.30 -3.19
C THR A 47 -8.50 -2.39 -2.67
N ALA A 48 -7.96 -3.22 -3.56
CA ALA A 48 -6.97 -4.23 -3.18
C ALA A 48 -5.65 -3.61 -2.71
N LEU A 49 -5.16 -2.56 -3.38
CA LEU A 49 -3.95 -1.83 -2.99
C LEU A 49 -4.10 -1.17 -1.61
N ASP A 50 -5.24 -0.55 -1.34
CA ASP A 50 -5.55 0.07 -0.05
C ASP A 50 -5.57 -0.98 1.07
N LYS A 51 -6.14 -2.16 0.80
CA LYS A 51 -6.13 -3.28 1.74
C LYS A 51 -4.70 -3.78 2.04
N VAL A 52 -3.87 -3.95 1.01
CA VAL A 52 -2.46 -4.36 1.20
C VAL A 52 -1.72 -3.33 2.05
N LYS A 53 -1.94 -2.03 1.81
CA LYS A 53 -1.34 -0.96 2.62
C LYS A 53 -1.73 -1.08 4.10
N GLN A 54 -3.02 -1.28 4.39
CA GLN A 54 -3.51 -1.46 5.76
C GLN A 54 -2.92 -2.70 6.44
N GLU A 55 -2.84 -3.82 5.72
CA GLU A 55 -2.26 -5.07 6.26
C GLU A 55 -0.77 -4.90 6.57
N LEU A 56 -0.03 -4.19 5.71
CA LEU A 56 1.39 -3.86 5.96
C LEU A 56 1.56 -2.96 7.18
N ASP A 57 0.75 -1.91 7.32
CA ASP A 57 0.81 -1.02 8.48
C ASP A 57 0.51 -1.79 9.78
N SER A 58 -0.49 -2.68 9.78
CA SER A 58 -0.78 -3.56 10.93
C SER A 58 0.39 -4.49 11.27
N LEU A 59 1.04 -5.09 10.27
CA LEU A 59 2.22 -5.93 10.48
C LEU A 59 3.38 -5.13 11.09
N ARG A 60 3.59 -3.88 10.64
CA ARG A 60 4.62 -2.99 11.19
C ARG A 60 4.39 -2.72 12.67
N ASP A 61 3.16 -2.38 13.04
CA ASP A 61 2.79 -2.10 14.44
C ASP A 61 3.00 -3.34 15.32
N GLN A 62 2.61 -4.52 14.83
CA GLN A 62 2.81 -5.78 15.57
C GLN A 62 4.30 -6.08 15.80
N LEU A 63 5.14 -5.91 14.77
CA LEU A 63 6.57 -6.14 14.88
C LEU A 63 7.26 -5.14 15.82
N GLN A 64 6.82 -3.87 15.83
CA GLN A 64 7.33 -2.88 16.77
C GLN A 64 6.99 -3.26 18.22
N ARG A 65 5.76 -3.70 18.47
CA ARG A 65 5.34 -4.19 19.81
C ARG A 65 6.18 -5.38 20.25
N ILE A 66 6.29 -6.40 19.40
CA ILE A 66 7.12 -7.59 19.68
C ILE A 66 8.56 -7.20 20.01
N SER A 67 9.16 -6.28 19.24
CA SER A 67 10.52 -5.81 19.50
C SER A 67 10.64 -5.08 20.84
N SER A 68 9.65 -4.26 21.20
CA SER A 68 9.60 -3.56 22.49
C SER A 68 9.49 -4.54 23.66
N ASP A 69 8.63 -5.54 23.54
CA ASP A 69 8.41 -6.56 24.57
C ASP A 69 9.69 -7.38 24.81
N ILE A 70 10.39 -7.78 23.73
CA ILE A 70 11.67 -8.50 23.82
C ILE A 70 12.75 -7.66 24.53
N MET A 71 12.89 -6.38 24.18
CA MET A 71 13.89 -5.50 24.81
C MET A 71 13.60 -5.27 26.30
N SER A 72 12.32 -5.09 26.67
CA SER A 72 11.90 -4.93 28.06
C SER A 72 12.17 -6.21 28.89
N ALA A 73 11.86 -7.38 28.33
CA ALA A 73 12.09 -8.67 28.98
C ALA A 73 13.58 -9.01 29.14
N GLY A 74 14.44 -8.56 28.22
CA GLY A 74 15.88 -8.81 28.25
C GLY A 74 16.72 -7.77 29.01
N GLY A 75 16.19 -6.55 29.22
CA GLY A 75 16.88 -5.47 29.94
C GLY A 75 16.75 -5.50 31.46
N SER A 76 16.03 -6.49 32.00
CA SER A 76 15.87 -6.73 33.43
C SER A 76 16.85 -7.80 33.92
N ILE A 77 18.16 -7.54 33.82
CA ILE A 77 19.24 -8.31 34.47
C ILE A 77 20.41 -7.39 34.80
#